data_AF-A0A2S3U9X6-F1
#
_entry.id   AF-A0A2S3U9X6-F1
#
_cell.length_a   1.000
_cell.length_b   1.000
_cell.length_c   1.000
_cell.angle_alpha   90.00
_cell.angle_beta   90.00
_cell.angle_gamma   90.00
#
_symmetry.space_group_name_H-M   'P 1'
#
loop_
_entity.id
_entity.type
_entity.pdbx_description
1 polymer ?
#
loop_
_entity_poly.entity_id
_entity_poly.type
_entity_poly.pdbx_seq_one_letter_code
_entity_poly.pdbx_strand_id
1 'polypeptide(L)'
;MTLAEASAQYQVKPSTVINRYKRGIRGPELVQTVKRVTSGPIVLEDGQTLSELAAKTGIDYMTLWQRYQAGKRGAELSVQPKRKRFMVDYQGRTWTLLELSRAFHVPVGTLRNRVKQGESGDNLVRPPYSPKK
;
A
#
# COMPACT_ATOMS: atom_id res chain seq x y z
N MET A 1 30.78 31.00 13.00
CA MET A 1 29.99 29.81 13.35
C MET A 1 29.68 29.02 12.09
N THR A 2 30.33 27.89 11.89
CA THR A 2 30.04 26.97 10.78
C THR A 2 28.76 26.17 11.04
N LEU A 3 28.14 25.61 9.99
CA LEU A 3 26.98 24.73 10.15
C LEU A 3 27.31 23.48 10.99
N ALA A 4 28.58 23.04 10.98
CA ALA A 4 29.09 21.95 11.81
C ALA A 4 29.22 22.37 13.28
N GLU A 5 29.74 23.56 13.56
CA GLU A 5 29.78 24.13 14.92
C GLU A 5 28.37 24.32 15.50
N ALA A 6 27.42 24.80 14.69
CA ALA A 6 26.02 24.93 15.10
C ALA A 6 25.37 23.58 15.41
N SER A 7 25.66 22.56 14.61
CA SER A 7 25.20 21.20 14.87
C SER A 7 25.71 20.65 16.21
N ALA A 8 26.99 20.86 16.53
CA ALA A 8 27.60 20.42 17.78
C ALA A 8 27.04 21.16 18.99
N GLN A 9 26.88 22.49 18.90
CA GLN A 9 26.42 23.34 20.00
C GLN A 9 24.95 23.05 20.39
N TYR A 10 24.07 22.82 19.41
CA TYR A 10 22.63 22.64 19.65
C TYR A 10 22.19 21.16 19.66
N GLN A 11 23.14 20.21 19.63
CA GLN A 11 22.88 18.76 19.59
C GLN A 11 21.90 18.33 18.47
N VAL A 12 21.94 19.01 17.33
CA VAL A 12 21.15 18.66 16.15
C VAL A 12 22.04 17.98 15.13
N LYS A 13 21.61 16.87 14.52
CA LYS A 13 22.37 16.16 13.49
C LYS A 13 22.80 17.12 12.35
N PRO A 14 24.06 17.07 11.87
CA PRO A 14 24.53 17.94 10.79
C PRO A 14 23.67 17.83 9.53
N SER A 15 23.21 16.62 9.20
CA SER A 15 22.31 16.38 8.06
C SER A 15 20.97 17.11 8.18
N THR A 16 20.41 17.23 9.38
CA THR A 16 19.18 17.99 9.63
C THR A 16 19.41 19.48 9.39
N VAL A 17 20.52 20.03 9.89
CA VAL A 17 20.91 21.45 9.70
C VAL A 17 21.10 21.74 8.20
N ILE A 18 21.83 20.88 7.48
CA ILE A 18 22.06 21.02 6.03
C ILE A 18 20.73 20.95 5.26
N ASN A 19 19.86 20.00 5.56
CA ASN A 19 18.57 19.85 4.88
C ASN A 19 17.65 21.05 5.10
N ARG A 20 17.60 21.59 6.33
CA ARG A 20 16.87 22.82 6.63
C ARG A 20 17.46 24.01 5.88
N TYR A 21 18.78 24.11 5.83
CA TYR A 21 19.47 25.16 5.08
C TYR A 21 19.17 25.09 3.58
N LYS A 22 19.18 23.89 2.98
CA LYS A 22 18.80 23.66 1.57
C LYS A 22 17.34 24.03 1.29
N ARG A 23 16.46 23.89 2.27
CA ARG A 23 15.04 24.30 2.18
C ARG A 23 14.82 25.80 2.42
N GLY A 24 15.87 26.59 2.58
CA GLY A 24 15.79 28.04 2.80
C GLY A 24 15.53 28.45 4.26
N ILE A 25 15.45 27.51 5.20
CA ILE A 25 15.25 27.82 6.63
C ILE A 25 16.53 28.46 7.17
N ARG A 26 16.40 29.57 7.90
CA ARG A 26 17.53 30.35 8.45
C ARG A 26 17.24 30.71 9.91
N GLY A 27 18.27 31.21 10.60
CA GLY A 27 18.13 31.65 11.99
C GLY A 27 17.87 30.50 12.98
N PRO A 28 17.18 30.75 14.11
CA PRO A 28 17.05 29.80 15.21
C PRO A 28 16.27 28.52 14.85
N GLU A 29 15.41 28.58 13.84
CA GLU A 29 14.67 27.42 13.32
C GLU A 29 15.59 26.33 12.73
N LEU A 30 16.79 26.73 12.30
CA LEU A 30 17.79 25.82 11.72
C LEU A 30 18.22 24.75 12.73
N VAL A 31 18.30 25.11 14.00
CA VAL A 31 18.80 24.29 15.10
C VAL A 31 17.69 23.90 16.10
N GLN A 32 16.44 24.21 15.79
CA GLN A 32 15.32 23.85 16.68
C GLN A 32 15.14 22.32 16.74
N THR A 33 15.17 21.76 17.94
CA THR A 33 14.83 20.35 18.18
C THR A 33 13.32 20.19 18.19
N VAL A 34 12.76 19.72 17.08
CA VAL A 34 11.33 19.41 17.00
C VAL A 34 11.12 18.01 17.59
N LYS A 35 10.40 17.92 18.71
CA LYS A 35 9.93 16.63 19.21
C LYS A 35 8.93 16.08 18.21
N ARG A 36 9.17 14.87 17.70
CA ARG A 36 8.17 14.17 16.90
C ARG A 36 7.01 13.85 17.82
N VAL A 37 5.88 14.49 17.60
CA VAL A 37 4.62 14.03 18.18
C VAL A 37 4.19 12.86 17.32
N THR A 38 4.38 11.65 17.85
CA THR A 38 3.74 10.47 17.24
C THR A 38 2.27 10.57 17.57
N SER A 39 1.41 10.71 16.56
CA SER A 39 -0.03 10.60 16.76
C SER A 39 -0.32 9.28 17.48
N GLY A 40 -1.07 9.35 18.58
CA GLY A 40 -1.43 8.16 19.37
C GLY A 40 -2.18 7.12 18.53
N PRO A 41 -2.29 5.88 19.03
CA PRO A 41 -3.05 4.84 18.34
C PRO A 41 -4.51 5.28 18.16
N ILE A 42 -5.11 4.91 17.03
CA ILE A 42 -6.52 5.19 16.76
C ILE A 42 -7.35 4.24 17.63
N VAL A 43 -8.07 4.83 18.60
CA VAL A 43 -9.00 4.14 19.49
C VAL A 43 -10.41 4.27 18.91
N LEU A 44 -11.12 3.14 18.83
CA LEU A 44 -12.50 3.06 18.37
C LEU A 44 -13.47 3.38 19.52
N GLU A 45 -14.75 3.57 19.20
CA GLU A 45 -15.81 3.82 20.19
C GLU A 45 -15.91 2.70 21.24
N ASP A 46 -15.61 1.45 20.84
CA ASP A 46 -15.61 0.27 21.71
C ASP A 46 -14.36 0.17 22.61
N GLY A 47 -13.49 1.20 22.63
CA GLY A 47 -12.23 1.22 23.38
C GLY A 47 -11.09 0.37 22.79
N GLN A 48 -11.37 -0.42 21.75
CA GLN A 48 -10.37 -1.22 21.04
C GLN A 48 -9.55 -0.38 20.05
N THR A 49 -8.29 -0.73 19.85
CA THR A 49 -7.46 -0.10 18.80
C THR A 49 -7.74 -0.72 17.42
N LEU A 50 -7.45 0.03 16.34
CA LEU A 50 -7.50 -0.54 14.98
C LEU A 50 -6.59 -1.77 14.82
N SER A 51 -5.48 -1.84 15.57
CA SER A 51 -4.55 -2.97 15.52
C SER A 51 -5.16 -4.22 16.17
N GLU A 52 -5.84 -4.06 17.31
CA GLU A 52 -6.59 -5.15 17.96
C GLU A 52 -7.74 -5.63 17.07
N LEU A 53 -8.47 -4.70 16.45
CA LEU A 53 -9.54 -5.05 15.52
C LEU A 53 -9.02 -5.84 14.32
N ALA A 54 -7.85 -5.48 13.78
CA ALA A 54 -7.19 -6.22 12.69
C ALA A 54 -6.88 -7.66 13.10
N ALA A 55 -6.28 -7.85 14.28
CA ALA A 55 -5.94 -9.16 14.80
C ALA A 55 -7.19 -10.03 15.05
N LYS A 56 -8.27 -9.43 15.58
CA LYS A 56 -9.52 -10.13 15.90
C LYS A 56 -10.31 -10.54 14.66
N THR A 57 -10.37 -9.66 13.65
CA THR A 57 -11.19 -9.88 12.44
C THR A 57 -10.43 -10.58 11.32
N GLY A 58 -9.10 -10.66 11.40
CA GLY A 58 -8.24 -11.12 10.32
C GLY A 58 -8.21 -10.17 9.11
N ILE A 59 -8.74 -8.95 9.26
CA ILE A 59 -8.69 -7.91 8.23
C ILE A 59 -7.36 -7.16 8.39
N ASP A 60 -6.71 -6.92 7.27
CA ASP A 60 -5.46 -6.16 7.23
C ASP A 60 -5.62 -4.75 7.83
N TYR A 61 -4.63 -4.32 8.63
CA TYR A 61 -4.63 -3.03 9.31
C TYR A 61 -4.79 -1.86 8.33
N MET A 62 -4.11 -1.90 7.18
CA MET A 62 -4.19 -0.82 6.20
C MET A 62 -5.60 -0.72 5.61
N THR A 63 -6.27 -1.86 5.42
CA THR A 63 -7.68 -1.89 4.99
C THR A 63 -8.60 -1.23 6.01
N LEU A 64 -8.42 -1.51 7.30
CA LEU A 64 -9.21 -0.87 8.36
C LEU A 64 -8.89 0.63 8.48
N TRP A 65 -7.62 1.01 8.36
CA TRP A 65 -7.20 2.41 8.38
C TRP A 65 -7.83 3.21 7.24
N GLN A 66 -7.80 2.69 6.00
CA GLN A 66 -8.45 3.33 4.85
C GLN A 66 -9.95 3.51 5.05
N ARG A 67 -10.64 2.52 5.61
CA ARG A 67 -12.08 2.60 5.92
C ARG A 67 -12.35 3.64 7.02
N TYR A 68 -11.50 3.69 8.03
CA TYR A 68 -11.61 4.66 9.11
C TYR A 68 -11.41 6.10 8.60
N GLN A 69 -10.42 6.32 7.75
CA GLN A 69 -10.19 7.60 7.07
C GLN A 69 -11.36 7.98 6.15
N ALA A 70 -12.02 7.00 5.52
CA ALA A 70 -13.24 7.21 4.72
C ALA A 70 -14.51 7.44 5.56
N GLY A 71 -14.41 7.50 6.90
CA GLY A 71 -15.55 7.78 7.78
C GLY A 71 -16.38 6.56 8.19
N LYS A 72 -16.01 5.33 7.78
CA LYS A 72 -16.75 4.11 8.18
C LYS A 72 -16.52 3.80 9.65
N ARG A 73 -17.59 3.45 10.38
CA ARG A 73 -17.56 3.16 11.82
C ARG A 73 -18.33 1.88 12.15
N GLY A 74 -18.14 1.37 13.36
CA GLY A 74 -18.83 0.19 13.88
C GLY A 74 -18.77 -1.01 12.93
N ALA A 75 -19.93 -1.61 12.63
CA ALA A 75 -20.04 -2.82 11.82
C ALA A 75 -19.52 -2.67 10.39
N GLU A 76 -19.57 -1.47 9.79
CA GLU A 76 -19.05 -1.24 8.44
C GLU A 76 -17.52 -1.35 8.36
N LEU A 77 -16.86 -1.08 9.48
CA LEU A 77 -15.42 -1.12 9.59
C LEU A 77 -14.90 -2.56 9.52
N SER A 78 -15.62 -3.51 10.13
CA SER A 78 -15.24 -4.92 10.26
C SER A 78 -15.82 -5.85 9.17
N VAL A 79 -16.43 -5.30 8.11
CA VAL A 79 -16.95 -6.12 7.00
C VAL A 79 -15.82 -6.86 6.28
N GLN A 80 -15.89 -8.18 6.20
CA GLN A 80 -14.87 -8.95 5.49
C GLN A 80 -14.81 -8.56 3.99
N PRO A 81 -13.60 -8.38 3.42
CA PRO A 81 -13.46 -8.03 2.02
C PRO A 81 -13.98 -9.17 1.13
N LYS A 82 -15.02 -8.90 0.35
CA LYS A 82 -15.52 -9.84 -0.68
C LYS A 82 -14.50 -9.91 -1.82
N ARG A 83 -13.78 -11.03 -1.94
CA ARG A 83 -12.87 -11.26 -3.08
C ARG A 83 -13.70 -11.59 -4.33
N LYS A 84 -13.77 -10.67 -5.29
CA LYS A 84 -14.35 -10.97 -6.61
C LYS A 84 -13.44 -11.96 -7.34
N ARG A 85 -14.00 -13.12 -7.72
CA ARG A 85 -13.33 -14.04 -8.63
C ARG A 85 -13.45 -13.48 -10.04
N PHE A 86 -12.33 -13.34 -10.73
CA PHE A 86 -12.33 -12.98 -12.15
C PHE A 86 -12.62 -14.25 -12.95
N MET A 87 -13.81 -14.28 -13.56
CA MET A 87 -14.27 -15.32 -14.47
C MET A 87 -14.20 -14.80 -15.89
N VAL A 88 -13.82 -15.65 -16.83
CA VAL A 88 -13.70 -15.36 -18.25
C VAL A 88 -14.28 -16.49 -19.06
N ASP A 89 -14.95 -16.15 -20.15
CA ASP A 89 -15.46 -17.15 -21.09
C ASP A 89 -14.34 -17.55 -22.06
N TYR A 90 -14.04 -18.85 -22.09
CA TYR A 90 -13.08 -19.43 -23.02
C TYR A 90 -13.64 -20.75 -23.56
N GLN A 91 -13.71 -20.86 -24.89
CA GLN A 91 -14.26 -22.03 -25.60
C GLN A 91 -15.66 -22.45 -25.12
N GLY A 92 -16.55 -21.48 -24.89
CA GLY A 92 -17.93 -21.74 -24.47
C GLY A 92 -18.08 -22.24 -23.03
N ARG A 93 -17.03 -22.14 -22.21
CA ARG A 93 -17.07 -22.43 -20.77
C ARG A 93 -16.56 -21.24 -19.97
N THR A 94 -17.11 -21.05 -18.77
CA THR A 94 -16.60 -20.07 -17.80
C THR A 94 -15.41 -20.66 -17.06
N TRP A 95 -14.26 -19.99 -17.16
CA TRP A 95 -13.02 -20.36 -16.47
C TRP A 95 -12.61 -19.27 -15.50
N THR A 96 -11.94 -19.63 -14.41
CA THR A 96 -11.19 -18.65 -13.61
C THR A 96 -9.82 -18.40 -14.23
N LEU A 97 -9.27 -17.19 -14.04
CA LEU A 97 -7.90 -16.89 -14.49
C LEU A 97 -6.86 -17.83 -13.88
N LEU A 98 -7.12 -18.36 -12.67
CA LEU A 98 -6.23 -19.32 -12.01
C LEU A 98 -6.26 -20.68 -12.71
N GLU A 99 -7.43 -21.17 -13.10
CA GLU A 99 -7.57 -22.42 -13.84
C GLU A 99 -6.95 -22.31 -15.23
N LEU A 100 -7.19 -21.21 -15.97
CA LEU A 100 -6.52 -20.97 -17.25
C LEU A 100 -5.00 -20.90 -17.10
N SER A 101 -4.52 -20.25 -16.04
CA SER A 101 -3.09 -20.16 -15.77
C SER A 101 -2.46 -21.53 -15.56
N ARG A 102 -3.14 -22.41 -14.84
CA ARG A 102 -2.71 -23.79 -14.61
C ARG A 102 -2.79 -24.65 -15.87
N ALA A 103 -3.83 -24.49 -16.68
CA ALA A 103 -4.04 -25.27 -17.90
C ALA A 103 -3.07 -24.90 -19.04
N PHE A 104 -2.82 -23.61 -19.24
CA PHE A 104 -2.03 -23.10 -20.36
C PHE A 104 -0.62 -22.62 -19.98
N HIS A 105 -0.22 -22.78 -18.71
CA HIS A 105 1.05 -22.32 -18.16
C HIS A 105 1.34 -20.82 -18.40
N VAL A 106 0.30 -20.00 -18.54
CA VAL A 106 0.41 -18.54 -18.67
C VAL A 106 0.22 -17.90 -17.30
N PRO A 107 1.07 -16.94 -16.87
CA PRO A 107 0.89 -16.28 -15.59
C PRO A 107 -0.47 -15.56 -15.48
N VAL A 108 -1.13 -15.68 -14.31
CA VAL A 108 -2.42 -15.00 -14.02
C VAL A 108 -2.36 -13.50 -14.29
N GLY A 109 -1.22 -12.86 -14.00
CA GLY A 109 -1.01 -11.43 -14.27
C GLY A 109 -1.08 -11.10 -15.77
N THR A 110 -0.49 -11.95 -16.62
CA THR A 110 -0.55 -11.81 -18.07
C THR A 110 -1.97 -11.99 -18.58
N LEU A 111 -2.67 -13.04 -18.12
CA LEU A 111 -4.07 -13.27 -18.49
C LEU A 111 -4.95 -12.07 -18.08
N ARG A 112 -4.78 -11.54 -16.86
CA ARG A 112 -5.52 -10.37 -16.39
C ARG A 112 -5.28 -9.14 -17.26
N ASN A 113 -4.03 -8.90 -17.68
CA ASN A 113 -3.70 -7.75 -18.54
C ASN A 113 -4.34 -7.89 -19.92
N ARG A 114 -4.32 -9.09 -20.51
CA ARG A 114 -4.96 -9.39 -21.79
C ARG A 114 -6.48 -9.17 -21.74
N VAL A 115 -7.15 -9.66 -20.70
CA VAL A 115 -8.59 -9.38 -20.49
C VAL A 115 -8.86 -7.88 -20.39
N LYS A 116 -8.01 -7.13 -19.67
CA LYS A 116 -8.14 -5.67 -19.59
C LYS A 116 -7.93 -4.98 -20.94
N GLN A 117 -7.15 -5.57 -21.82
CA GLN A 117 -6.93 -5.12 -23.19
C GLN A 117 -8.05 -5.56 -24.16
N GLY A 118 -9.04 -6.33 -23.67
CA GLY A 118 -10.14 -6.85 -24.49
C GLY A 118 -9.81 -8.13 -25.26
N GLU A 119 -8.65 -8.74 -25.01
CA GLU A 119 -8.29 -10.01 -25.62
C GLU A 119 -9.14 -11.15 -25.04
N SER A 120 -9.67 -11.98 -25.93
CA SER A 120 -10.51 -13.13 -25.62
C SER A 120 -10.16 -14.30 -26.54
N GLY A 121 -10.69 -15.49 -26.26
CA GLY A 121 -10.37 -16.70 -27.03
C GLY A 121 -8.88 -17.04 -26.99
N ASP A 122 -8.32 -17.51 -28.09
CA ASP A 122 -6.95 -18.04 -28.13
C ASP A 122 -5.85 -17.00 -27.89
N ASN A 123 -6.15 -15.72 -28.15
CA ASN A 123 -5.23 -14.63 -27.83
C ASN A 123 -4.99 -14.53 -26.32
N LEU A 124 -6.00 -14.86 -25.51
CA LEU A 124 -5.91 -14.82 -24.06
C LEU A 124 -4.86 -15.80 -23.54
N VAL A 125 -4.75 -16.98 -24.12
CA VAL A 125 -3.90 -18.09 -23.64
C VAL A 125 -2.59 -18.23 -24.41
N ARG A 126 -2.29 -17.32 -25.35
CA ARG A 126 -1.03 -17.33 -26.10
C ARG A 126 0.18 -17.43 -25.16
N PRO A 127 1.15 -18.33 -25.39
CA PRO A 127 2.33 -18.44 -24.54
C PRO A 127 3.06 -17.09 -24.44
N PRO A 128 3.58 -16.72 -23.26
CA PRO A 128 4.31 -15.47 -23.10
C PRO A 128 5.53 -15.46 -24.03
N TYR A 129 5.74 -14.35 -24.73
CA TYR A 129 6.92 -14.15 -25.55
C TYR A 129 8.15 -14.21 -24.62
N SER A 130 8.89 -15.32 -24.68
CA SER A 130 10.19 -15.42 -24.02
C SER A 130 11.20 -14.81 -24.97
N PRO A 131 11.78 -13.62 -24.70
CA PRO A 131 12.94 -13.19 -25.48
C PRO A 131 13.99 -14.29 -25.32
N LYS A 132 14.46 -14.84 -26.45
CA LYS A 132 15.58 -15.79 -26.44
C LYS A 132 16.73 -15.11 -25.71
N LYS A 133 17.21 -15.75 -24.63
CA LYS A 133 18.43 -15.33 -23.93
C LYS A 133 19.63 -15.45 -24.85
#